data_AF-A0A526YG60-F1
#
_entry.id   AF-A0A526YG60-F1
#
_cell.length_a   1.000
_cell.length_b   1.000
_cell.length_c   1.000
_cell.angle_alpha   90.00
_cell.angle_beta   90.00
_cell.angle_gamma   90.00
#
_symmetry.space_group_name_H-M   'P 1'
#
loop_
_entity.id
_entity.type
_entity.pdbx_description
1 polymer ?
#
loop_
_entity_poly.entity_id
_entity_poly.type
_entity_poly.pdbx_seq_one_letter_code
_entity_poly.pdbx_strand_id
1 'polypeptide(L)'
;GLAAKNVQHHYDIPTKFYELWLDETMTYSCAYYTAPDSSLQQAQMDKHRHIAAKLKLEPGMHVMEIGSGWGTLAIYLAKYCDVKVTAINVSTEQLAASRLRAIEAG
;
A
#
# COMPACT_ATOMS: atom_id res chain seq x y z
N GLY A 1 -8.48 13.64 -16.62
CA GLY A 1 -8.93 12.84 -17.78
C GLY A 1 -10.02 11.87 -17.38
N LEU A 2 -10.54 11.07 -18.32
CA LEU A 2 -11.68 10.17 -18.09
C LEU A 2 -11.44 9.17 -16.93
N ALA A 3 -10.22 8.65 -16.81
CA ALA A 3 -9.81 7.77 -15.72
C ALA A 3 -9.90 8.44 -14.33
N ALA A 4 -9.50 9.71 -14.21
CA ALA A 4 -9.60 10.45 -12.95
C ALA A 4 -11.06 10.67 -12.52
N LYS A 5 -11.97 10.91 -13.47
CA LYS A 5 -13.42 11.05 -13.18
C LYS A 5 -14.05 9.73 -12.72
N ASN A 6 -13.68 8.60 -13.34
CA ASN A 6 -14.20 7.29 -12.94
C ASN A 6 -13.65 6.82 -11.58
N VAL A 7 -12.39 7.17 -11.28
CA VAL A 7 -11.78 6.91 -9.96
C VAL A 7 -12.42 7.75 -8.88
N GLN A 8 -12.67 9.05 -9.09
CA GLN A 8 -13.34 9.90 -8.09
C GLN A 8 -14.67 9.29 -7.63
N HIS A 9 -15.48 8.76 -8.57
CA HIS A 9 -16.78 8.19 -8.20
C HIS A 9 -16.68 6.86 -7.42
N HIS A 10 -15.57 6.11 -7.52
CA HIS A 10 -15.40 4.83 -6.83
C HIS A 10 -14.51 4.91 -5.57
N TYR A 11 -13.70 5.97 -5.41
CA TYR A 11 -12.72 6.15 -4.33
C TYR A 11 -12.91 7.44 -3.49
N ASP A 12 -13.98 8.23 -3.70
CA ASP A 12 -14.44 9.25 -2.74
C ASP A 12 -15.33 8.67 -1.63
N ILE A 13 -15.28 7.34 -1.45
CA ILE A 13 -15.81 6.70 -0.26
C ILE A 13 -14.79 6.93 0.87
N PRO A 14 -15.18 7.45 2.04
CA PRO A 14 -14.25 7.79 3.11
C PRO A 14 -13.38 6.61 3.53
N THR A 15 -12.12 6.86 3.93
CA THR A 15 -11.22 5.82 4.46
C THR A 15 -11.90 4.98 5.54
N LYS A 16 -12.70 5.61 6.41
CA LYS A 16 -13.49 4.97 7.47
C LYS A 16 -14.42 3.87 7.01
N PHE A 17 -14.95 3.94 5.78
CA PHE A 17 -15.79 2.87 5.25
C PHE A 17 -14.96 1.62 4.94
N TYR A 18 -13.77 1.81 4.37
CA TYR A 18 -12.86 0.70 4.05
C TYR A 18 -12.29 0.06 5.32
N GLU A 19 -12.06 0.85 6.37
CA GLU A 19 -11.64 0.37 7.70
C GLU A 19 -12.63 -0.62 8.33
N LEU A 20 -13.90 -0.64 7.89
CA LEU A 20 -14.91 -1.57 8.43
C LEU A 20 -14.65 -3.03 8.02
N TRP A 21 -13.90 -3.27 6.94
CA TRP A 21 -13.79 -4.60 6.34
C TRP A 21 -12.41 -4.95 5.75
N LEU A 22 -11.54 -3.97 5.51
CA LEU A 22 -10.13 -4.24 5.26
C LEU A 22 -9.42 -4.63 6.56
N ASP A 23 -8.28 -5.30 6.42
CA ASP A 23 -7.37 -5.52 7.53
C ASP A 23 -6.68 -4.20 7.94
N GLU A 24 -5.94 -4.21 9.06
CA GLU A 24 -5.31 -3.02 9.63
C GLU A 24 -4.23 -2.41 8.71
N THR A 25 -3.71 -3.18 7.76
CA THR A 25 -2.80 -2.64 6.75
C THR A 25 -3.53 -1.79 5.70
N MET A 26 -4.86 -1.79 5.65
CA MET A 26 -5.65 -1.14 4.60
C MET A 26 -5.22 -1.53 3.19
N THR A 27 -4.76 -2.77 3.01
CA THR A 27 -4.26 -3.23 1.73
C THR A 27 -5.42 -3.72 0.87
N TYR A 28 -5.74 -2.97 -0.18
CA TYR A 28 -6.85 -3.32 -1.06
C TYR A 28 -6.39 -3.99 -2.35
N SER A 29 -5.74 -5.14 -2.20
CA SER A 29 -5.33 -6.02 -3.29
C SER A 29 -5.33 -7.47 -2.81
N CYS A 30 -5.15 -8.43 -3.73
CA CYS A 30 -5.01 -9.84 -3.38
C CYS A 30 -3.88 -10.05 -2.34
N ALA A 31 -4.19 -10.80 -1.29
CA ALA A 31 -3.23 -11.22 -0.28
C ALA A 31 -2.44 -12.45 -0.78
N TYR A 32 -1.34 -12.78 -0.10
CA TYR A 32 -0.51 -13.95 -0.42
C TYR A 32 -0.37 -14.83 0.82
N TYR A 33 -1.11 -15.93 0.86
CA TYR A 33 -1.11 -16.87 1.98
C TYR A 33 0.07 -17.85 1.85
N THR A 34 1.05 -17.74 2.74
CA THR A 34 2.16 -18.71 2.84
C THR A 34 1.77 -19.94 3.68
N ALA A 35 0.72 -19.82 4.49
CA ALA A 35 0.10 -20.88 5.28
C ALA A 35 -1.43 -20.73 5.25
N PRO A 36 -2.20 -21.82 5.32
CA PRO A 36 -3.66 -21.79 5.22
C PRO A 36 -4.34 -21.06 6.40
N ASP A 37 -3.73 -21.10 7.58
CA ASP A 37 -4.30 -20.52 8.82
C ASP A 37 -3.82 -19.09 9.11
N SER A 38 -3.07 -18.47 8.19
CA SER A 38 -2.60 -17.09 8.36
C SER A 38 -3.78 -16.11 8.39
N SER A 39 -3.70 -15.10 9.26
CA SER A 39 -4.65 -13.98 9.23
C SER A 39 -4.52 -13.21 7.90
N LEU A 40 -5.59 -12.51 7.50
CA LEU A 40 -5.55 -11.63 6.33
C LEU A 40 -4.42 -10.60 6.43
N GLN A 41 -4.26 -9.99 7.61
CA GLN A 41 -3.18 -9.05 7.90
C GLN A 41 -1.80 -9.66 7.61
N GLN A 42 -1.54 -10.88 8.11
CA GLN A 42 -0.28 -11.57 7.86
C GLN A 42 -0.11 -11.89 6.37
N ALA A 43 -1.16 -12.37 5.70
CA ALA A 43 -1.12 -12.67 4.27
C ALA A 43 -0.88 -11.41 3.41
N GLN A 44 -1.32 -10.23 3.84
CA GLN A 44 -0.96 -8.98 3.19
C GLN A 44 0.52 -8.64 3.41
N MET A 45 1.05 -8.80 4.62
CA MET A 45 2.47 -8.59 4.90
C MET A 45 3.38 -9.57 4.12
N ASP A 46 2.97 -10.83 4.01
CA ASP A 46 3.62 -11.85 3.19
C ASP A 46 3.62 -11.45 1.72
N LYS A 47 2.51 -10.88 1.21
CA LYS A 47 2.44 -10.33 -0.14
C LYS A 47 3.46 -9.20 -0.36
N HIS A 48 3.59 -8.26 0.57
CA HIS A 48 4.58 -7.17 0.45
C HIS A 48 6.01 -7.72 0.43
N ARG A 49 6.32 -8.68 1.30
CA ARG A 49 7.61 -9.40 1.29
C ARG A 49 7.86 -10.10 -0.04
N HIS A 50 6.85 -10.78 -0.57
CA HIS A 50 6.95 -11.51 -1.84
C HIS A 50 7.21 -10.58 -3.02
N ILE A 51 6.61 -9.39 -3.03
CA ILE A 51 6.91 -8.34 -4.02
C ILE A 51 8.36 -7.86 -3.86
N ALA A 52 8.77 -7.48 -2.64
CA ALA A 52 10.12 -6.98 -2.38
C ALA A 52 11.21 -7.97 -2.83
N ALA A 53 11.03 -9.26 -2.56
CA ALA A 53 11.96 -10.31 -2.95
C ALA A 53 12.14 -10.42 -4.48
N LYS A 54 11.11 -10.09 -5.27
CA LYS A 54 11.18 -10.13 -6.74
C LYS A 54 11.83 -8.89 -7.35
N LEU A 55 11.74 -7.76 -6.65
CA LEU A 55 12.28 -6.48 -7.14
C LEU A 55 13.81 -6.42 -7.10
N LYS A 56 14.46 -7.31 -6.33
CA LYS A 56 15.93 -7.35 -6.15
C LYS A 56 16.51 -5.97 -5.81
N LEU A 57 15.85 -5.29 -4.87
CA LEU A 57 16.24 -3.96 -4.43
C LEU A 57 17.59 -4.00 -3.71
N GLU A 58 18.37 -2.95 -3.93
CA GLU A 58 19.59 -2.67 -3.18
C GLU A 58 19.44 -1.37 -2.38
N PRO A 59 20.13 -1.23 -1.24
CA PRO A 59 20.14 -0.01 -0.46
C PRO A 59 20.42 1.25 -1.29
N GLY A 60 19.65 2.31 -1.03
CA GLY A 60 19.77 3.59 -1.71
C GLY A 60 19.03 3.69 -3.05
N MET A 61 18.45 2.61 -3.56
CA MET A 61 17.62 2.67 -4.77
C MET A 61 16.36 3.52 -4.58
N HIS A 62 15.82 4.00 -5.71
CA HIS A 62 14.56 4.75 -5.77
C HIS A 62 13.50 3.89 -6.44
N VAL A 63 12.34 3.74 -5.79
CA VAL A 63 11.20 2.95 -6.27
C VAL A 63 10.02 3.85 -6.55
N MET A 64 9.31 3.62 -7.65
CA MET A 64 8.03 4.27 -7.95
C MET A 64 6.91 3.26 -7.71
N GLU A 65 5.98 3.57 -6.80
CA GLU A 65 4.74 2.80 -6.60
C GLU A 65 3.56 3.51 -7.28
N ILE A 66 2.97 2.87 -8.29
CA ILE A 66 1.85 3.41 -9.06
C ILE A 66 0.55 2.81 -8.53
N GLY A 67 -0.35 3.65 -8.03
CA GLY A 67 -1.59 3.20 -7.40
C GLY A 67 -1.36 2.71 -5.98
N SER A 68 -0.71 3.53 -5.16
CA SER A 68 -0.17 3.13 -3.85
C SER A 68 -1.21 2.83 -2.76
N GLY A 69 -2.51 3.03 -3.04
CA GLY A 69 -3.56 2.90 -2.04
C GLY A 69 -3.25 3.74 -0.79
N TRP A 70 -3.37 3.13 0.38
CA TRP A 70 -3.04 3.73 1.68
C TRP A 70 -1.55 3.64 2.05
N GLY A 71 -0.66 3.31 1.12
CA GLY A 71 0.79 3.46 1.25
C GLY A 71 1.55 2.31 1.91
N THR A 72 0.88 1.19 2.21
CA THR A 72 1.48 0.08 2.97
C THR A 72 2.69 -0.54 2.28
N LEU A 73 2.66 -0.73 0.96
CA LEU A 73 3.82 -1.26 0.23
C LEU A 73 4.97 -0.25 0.23
N ALA A 74 4.72 1.03 -0.06
CA ALA A 74 5.76 2.06 0.01
C ALA A 74 6.43 2.11 1.39
N ILE A 75 5.65 2.11 2.46
CA ILE A 75 6.16 2.10 3.84
C ILE A 75 6.96 0.82 4.10
N TYR A 76 6.45 -0.33 3.67
CA TYR A 76 7.14 -1.61 3.80
C TYR A 76 8.52 -1.59 3.12
N LEU A 77 8.57 -1.16 1.86
CA LEU A 77 9.82 -1.11 1.08
C LEU A 77 10.81 -0.12 1.70
N ALA A 78 10.35 1.08 2.06
CA ALA A 78 11.20 2.08 2.70
C ALA A 78 11.80 1.54 4.02
N LYS A 79 10.98 0.90 4.86
CA LYS A 79 11.39 0.40 6.17
C LYS A 79 12.32 -0.81 6.12
N TYR A 80 12.07 -1.75 5.20
CA TYR A 80 12.74 -3.06 5.22
C TYR A 80 13.75 -3.27 4.09
N CYS A 81 13.76 -2.42 3.05
CA CYS A 81 14.65 -2.57 1.91
C CYS A 81 15.65 -1.42 1.74
N ASP A 82 15.66 -0.44 2.66
CA ASP A 82 16.56 0.73 2.63
C ASP A 82 16.51 1.47 1.28
N VAL A 83 15.29 1.68 0.77
CA VAL A 83 15.04 2.40 -0.49
C VAL A 83 14.20 3.64 -0.26
N LYS A 84 14.27 4.59 -1.21
CA LYS A 84 13.36 5.74 -1.26
C LYS A 84 12.19 5.41 -2.16
N VAL A 85 10.96 5.55 -1.65
CA VAL A 85 9.76 5.26 -2.45
C VAL A 85 9.02 6.56 -2.78
N THR A 86 8.79 6.78 -4.08
CA THR A 86 7.83 7.76 -4.57
C THR A 86 6.52 7.04 -4.84
N ALA A 87 5.49 7.34 -4.04
CA ALA A 87 4.18 6.75 -4.17
C ALA A 87 3.23 7.72 -4.89
N ILE A 88 2.53 7.25 -5.92
CA ILE A 88 1.53 8.04 -6.64
C ILE A 88 0.17 7.36 -6.60
N ASN A 89 -0.87 8.17 -6.44
CA ASN A 89 -2.25 7.72 -6.45
C ASN A 89 -3.15 8.86 -6.96
N VAL A 90 -4.28 8.49 -7.54
CA VAL A 90 -5.30 9.39 -8.06
C VAL A 90 -6.36 9.75 -7.02
N SER A 91 -6.52 8.96 -5.95
CA SER A 91 -7.40 9.28 -4.82
C SER A 91 -6.69 10.22 -3.83
N THR A 92 -7.25 11.41 -3.62
CA THR A 92 -6.74 12.39 -2.65
C THR A 92 -6.90 11.92 -1.21
N GLU A 93 -7.97 11.20 -0.91
CA GLU A 93 -8.25 10.61 0.40
C GLU A 93 -7.19 9.56 0.77
N GLN A 94 -6.89 8.63 -0.14
CA GLN A 94 -5.83 7.63 0.05
C GLN A 94 -4.44 8.27 0.16
N LEU A 95 -4.17 9.33 -0.62
CA LEU A 95 -2.92 10.10 -0.49
C LEU A 95 -2.80 10.81 0.86
N ALA A 96 -3.87 11.39 1.40
CA ALA A 96 -3.85 12.05 2.69
C ALA A 96 -3.57 11.03 3.81
N ALA A 97 -4.29 9.91 3.83
CA ALA A 97 -4.11 8.85 4.81
C ALA A 97 -2.73 8.19 4.71
N SER A 98 -2.24 7.89 3.50
CA SER A 98 -0.90 7.31 3.31
C SER A 98 0.22 8.22 3.79
N ARG A 99 0.10 9.55 3.62
CA ARG A 99 1.08 10.52 4.15
C ARG A 99 1.12 10.51 5.67
N LEU A 100 -0.03 10.47 6.33
CA LEU A 100 -0.10 10.39 7.81
C LEU A 100 0.57 9.11 8.30
N ARG A 101 0.23 7.96 7.70
CA ARG A 101 0.83 6.66 8.04
C ARG A 101 2.33 6.63 7.79
N ALA A 102 2.81 7.27 6.73
CA ALA A 102 4.24 7.36 6.45
C ALA A 102 4.96 8.20 7.52
N ILE A 103 4.38 9.33 7.94
CA ILE A 103 4.93 10.15 9.03
C ILE A 103 5.00 9.36 10.35
N GLU A 104 3.95 8.60 10.67
CA GLU A 104 3.88 7.77 11.87
C GLU A 104 4.89 6.60 11.84
N ALA A 105 5.24 6.11 10.66
CA ALA A 105 6.17 5.00 10.47
C ALA A 105 7.65 5.41 10.60
N GLY A 106 7.96 6.71 10.48
CA GLY A 106 9.32 7.26 10.43
C GLY A 106 9.97 7.14 9.05
#